data_AF-A0AAW0AR21-F1
#
_entry.id   AF-A0AAW0AR21-F1
#
_cell.length_a   1.000
_cell.length_b   1.000
_cell.length_c   1.000
_cell.angle_alpha   90.00
_cell.angle_beta   90.00
_cell.angle_gamma   90.00
#
_symmetry.space_group_name_H-M   'P 1'
#
loop_
_entity.id
_entity.type
_entity.pdbx_description
1 polymer ?
#
loop_
_entity_poly.entity_id
_entity_poly.type
_entity_poly.pdbx_seq_one_letter_code
_entity_poly.pdbx_strand_id
1 'polypeptide(L)' 'MASNFPDHQRATGSQSRTDRVYVKRGIFDQTYEWVIQTAGIPTDHKMVSVRITSASAPKST' A
#
# COMPACT_ATOMS: atom_id res chain seq x y z
N MET A 1 -10.61 -14.71 -7.08
CA MET A 1 -9.65 -13.65 -7.48
C MET A 1 -10.00 -12.42 -6.64
N ALA A 2 -9.24 -12.09 -5.59
CA ALA A 2 -9.53 -10.91 -4.76
C ALA A 2 -9.11 -9.64 -5.51
N SER A 3 -9.95 -8.60 -5.52
CA SER A 3 -9.67 -7.36 -6.26
C SER A 3 -8.71 -6.44 -5.48
N ASN A 4 -7.64 -5.99 -6.14
CA ASN A 4 -6.57 -5.13 -5.58
C ASN A 4 -6.90 -3.62 -5.62
N PHE A 5 -8.17 -3.24 -5.50
CA PHE A 5 -8.57 -1.83 -5.48
C PHE A 5 -8.67 -1.32 -4.05
N PRO A 6 -8.01 -0.19 -3.73
CA PRO A 6 -8.08 0.38 -2.41
C PRO A 6 -9.42 1.05 -2.11
N ASP A 7 -10.20 1.50 -3.09
CA ASP A 7 -11.49 2.14 -2.80
C ASP A 7 -12.66 1.26 -3.21
N HIS A 8 -13.70 1.22 -2.37
CA HIS A 8 -14.98 0.57 -2.66
C HIS A 8 -16.16 1.51 -2.39
N GLN A 9 -16.53 2.35 -3.35
CA GLN A 9 -17.66 3.28 -3.20
C GLN A 9 -18.96 2.51 -2.95
N ARG A 10 -19.50 2.65 -1.73
CA ARG A 10 -20.66 1.85 -1.26
C ARG A 10 -21.97 2.16 -1.98
N ALA A 11 -22.12 3.37 -2.52
CA ALA A 11 -23.36 3.80 -3.19
C ALA A 11 -23.51 3.26 -4.63
N THR A 12 -22.40 3.00 -5.31
CA THR A 12 -22.38 2.65 -6.74
C THR A 12 -21.77 1.29 -7.02
N GLY A 13 -21.10 0.68 -6.03
CA GLY A 13 -20.30 -0.54 -6.23
C GLY A 13 -19.01 -0.30 -7.03
N SER A 14 -18.70 0.97 -7.35
CA SER A 14 -17.50 1.33 -8.09
C SER A 14 -16.25 1.12 -7.25
N GLN A 15 -15.20 0.56 -7.87
CA GLN A 15 -13.91 0.36 -7.25
C GLN A 15 -12.86 1.23 -7.95
N SER A 16 -12.14 2.03 -7.17
CA SER A 16 -11.12 2.96 -7.66
C SER A 16 -9.78 2.73 -6.99
N ARG A 17 -8.70 3.24 -7.61
CA ARG A 17 -7.35 3.24 -7.05
C ARG A 17 -6.86 4.67 -6.88
N THR A 18 -7.38 5.37 -5.87
CA THR A 18 -7.01 6.78 -5.63
C THR A 18 -5.81 6.92 -4.70
N ASP A 19 -5.68 6.02 -3.73
CA ASP A 19 -4.56 6.01 -2.78
C ASP A 19 -3.23 5.62 -3.43
N ARG A 20 -2.19 6.44 -3.23
CA ARG A 20 -0.86 6.27 -3.80
C ARG A 20 0.23 6.69 -2.81
N VAL A 21 1.31 5.90 -2.75
CA VAL A 21 2.54 6.28 -2.06
C VAL A 21 3.61 6.54 -3.12
N TYR A 22 4.17 7.75 -3.13
CA TYR A 22 5.24 8.13 -4.05
C TYR A 22 6.59 8.14 -3.34
N VAL A 23 7.62 7.63 -4.01
CA VAL A 23 9.00 7.65 -3.52
C VAL A 23 9.94 8.22 -4.57
N LYS A 24 11.05 8.82 -4.14
CA LYS A 24 12.13 9.22 -5.05
C LYS A 24 12.77 7.97 -5.67
N ARG A 25 13.23 8.07 -6.92
CA ARG A 25 13.88 6.95 -7.64
C ARG A 25 15.00 6.29 -6.83
N GLY A 26 15.88 7.06 -6.19
CA GLY A 26 16.99 6.50 -5.38
C GLY A 26 16.57 5.80 -4.08
N ILE A 27 15.31 5.94 -3.67
CA ILE A 27 14.74 5.24 -2.51
C ILE A 27 13.99 3.98 -2.96
N PHE A 28 13.55 3.92 -4.22
CA PHE A 28 12.70 2.83 -4.72
C PHE A 28 13.34 1.45 -4.51
N ASP A 29 14.64 1.33 -4.77
CA ASP A 29 15.39 0.07 -4.61
C ASP A 29 15.51 -0.39 -3.15
N GLN A 30 15.22 0.49 -2.19
CA GLN A 30 15.20 0.20 -0.75
C GLN A 30 13.78 -0.08 -0.23
N THR A 31 12.78 -0.10 -1.12
CA THR A 31 11.40 -0.41 -0.78
C THR A 31 11.06 -1.88 -1.05
N TYR A 32 10.23 -2.48 -0.20
CA TYR A 32 9.76 -3.85 -0.33
C TYR A 32 8.39 -3.98 0.35
N GLU A 33 7.74 -5.15 0.18
CA GLU A 33 6.43 -5.43 0.79
C GLU A 33 5.36 -4.36 0.50
N TRP A 34 5.22 -3.99 -0.79
CA TRP A 34 4.10 -3.16 -1.22
C TRP A 34 2.78 -3.95 -1.13
N VAL A 35 1.88 -3.53 -0.25
CA VAL A 35 0.64 -4.26 0.07
C VAL A 35 -0.56 -3.32 0.07
N ILE A 36 -1.70 -3.84 -0.40
CA ILE A 36 -3.01 -3.22 -0.24
C ILE A 36 -3.85 -4.16 0.63
N GLN A 37 -4.22 -3.74 1.84
CA GLN A 37 -4.87 -4.59 2.84
C GLN A 37 -6.05 -3.92 3.51
N THR A 38 -6.94 -4.69 4.13
CA THR A 38 -8.08 -4.16 4.89
C THR A 38 -7.60 -3.19 5.97
N ALA A 39 -8.25 -2.02 6.07
CA ALA A 39 -7.93 -1.04 7.10
C ALA A 39 -8.33 -1.57 8.50
N GLY A 40 -7.60 -1.14 9.53
CA GLY A 40 -7.91 -1.50 10.92
C GLY A 40 -9.12 -0.76 11.52
N ILE A 41 -9.76 0.11 10.74
CA ILE A 41 -10.96 0.86 11.11
C ILE A 41 -12.06 0.65 10.07
N PRO A 42 -13.34 0.80 10.45
CA PRO A 42 -14.44 0.74 9.49
C PRO A 42 -14.35 1.90 8.48
N THR A 43 -13.98 1.57 7.25
CA THR A 43 -13.96 2.49 6.10
C THR A 43 -14.30 1.71 4.83
N ASP A 44 -14.57 2.41 3.74
CA ASP A 44 -14.67 1.86 2.39
C ASP A 44 -13.34 1.90 1.61
N HIS A 45 -12.26 2.33 2.28
CA HIS A 45 -10.89 2.29 1.78
C HIS A 45 -10.10 1.08 2.30
N LYS A 46 -9.10 0.63 1.54
CA LYS A 46 -8.05 -0.30 1.94
C LYS A 46 -6.78 0.50 2.21
N MET A 47 -5.99 0.04 3.16
CA MET A 47 -4.70 0.61 3.48
C MET A 47 -3.65 0.20 2.46
N VAL A 48 -2.98 1.19 1.86
CA VAL A 48 -1.78 0.99 1.04
C VAL A 48 -0.56 1.15 1.93
N SER A 49 0.31 0.14 1.99
CA SER A 49 1.52 0.14 2.80
C SER A 49 2.75 -0.29 2.00
N VAL A 50 3.91 0.16 2.46
CA VAL A 50 5.23 -0.18 1.92
C VAL A 50 6.22 -0.20 3.07
N ARG A 51 7.20 -1.09 3.00
CA ARG A 51 8.36 -1.07 3.91
C ARG A 51 9.55 -0.46 3.22
N ILE A 52 10.33 0.30 3.98
CA ILE A 52 11.55 0.93 3.53
C ILE A 52 12.66 0.49 4.48
N THR A 53 13.78 0.00 3.94
CA THR A 53 14.98 -0.27 4.72
C THR A 53 16.04 0.81 4.45
N SER A 54 17.03 0.92 5.32
CA SER A 54 18.26 1.66 5.04
C SER A 54 19.34 0.69 4.58
N ALA A 55 20.21 1.10 3.67
CA ALA A 55 21.43 0.36 3.36
C ALA A 55 22.34 0.15 4.59
N SER A 56 22.24 1.04 5.59
CA SER A 56 22.96 0.95 6.86
C SER A 56 22.23 0.13 7.94
N ALA A 57 21.05 -0.42 7.63
CA ALA A 57 20.32 -1.24 8.59
C ALA A 57 21.08 -2.55 8.84
N PRO A 58 21.14 -3.05 10.09
CA PRO A 58 21.67 -4.38 10.36
C PRO A 58 20.95 -5.42 9.51
N LYS A 59 21.72 -6.32 8.87
CA LYS A 59 21.11 -7.46 8.17
C LYS A 59 20.47 -8.35 9.23
N SER A 60 19.17 -8.60 9.09
CA SER A 60 18.52 -9.65 9.89
C SER A 60 19.08 -10.98 9.40
N THR A 61 19.95 -11.59 10.20
CA THR A 61 20.39 -12.99 10.06
C THR A 61 19.25 -13.96 10.36
#